data_AF-E3MIP5-F1
#
_entry.id   AF-E3MIP5-F1
#
_cell.length_a   1.000
_cell.length_b   1.000
_cell.length_c   1.000
_cell.angle_alpha   90.00
_cell.angle_beta   90.00
_cell.angle_gamma   90.00
#
_symmetry.space_group_name_H-M   'P 1'
#
loop_
_entity.id
_entity.type
_entity.pdbx_description
1 polymer ?
#
loop_
_entity_poly.entity_id
_entity_poly.type
_entity_poly.pdbx_seq_one_letter_code
_entity_poly.pdbx_strand_id
1 'polypeptide(L)'
;MSAENSVSEILYAKVFTNQHLLENILSYISDDFRKNLNVRLLNKRINNTFLRQIRRNHQKMKIEYAYDIEHFETRLKDYIYINYRKINNQDVLPYFIFLNTVVGVKAEKITTRRLWMLEKKFKRRLHDLIHSQLIGTNEICDGCVKCSNIAQKCLEYGPLRFSTLQTMIYSKNYKKLHVTDKLFENIAEYCISKSKNKDECFKELDKTILSTISCDKLAIWVNESRIFPEDGEGLEYDHRHMPREVIDIILRKWNVKSIKLSMLHITNEQMCSVEWLQYNYFTRVRLNDPYLGTKQSDLKFNHVEVSLSYSQGCVRGLGNLPPETNPPAGYDNFIPNIRRMFPTDQISMELPHWYFVPKIDIEKKMSTILQVVSMEQQHNLSLDIKFFVKSGIVKKLNEETKREELLGVASGYVHQEKRLHCFKKSSLSMQTLRFQVRDTVPHSNLKFGCIYQRRGSGKRDWKTTVTGYPNFFVNTFLHELFNLNYE
;
A
#
# COMPACT_ATOMS: atom_id res chain seq x y z
N MET A 1 61.72 15.76 1.65
CA MET A 1 60.68 15.60 0.61
C MET A 1 60.75 14.14 0.13
N SER A 2 60.10 13.20 0.83
CA SER A 2 58.69 12.76 0.71
C SER A 2 58.42 11.77 -0.44
N ALA A 3 58.84 10.51 -0.27
CA ALA A 3 58.39 9.38 -1.09
C ALA A 3 57.14 8.69 -0.50
N GLU A 4 56.88 8.84 0.80
CA GLU A 4 55.75 8.20 1.50
C GLU A 4 54.38 8.82 1.18
N ASN A 5 54.33 10.07 0.69
CA ASN A 5 53.07 10.68 0.24
C ASN A 5 52.53 10.07 -1.07
N SER A 6 53.36 9.37 -1.84
CA SER A 6 52.98 8.92 -3.20
C SER A 6 52.06 7.69 -3.21
N VAL A 7 52.29 6.71 -2.32
CA VAL A 7 51.52 5.44 -2.32
C VAL A 7 50.10 5.65 -1.83
N SER A 8 49.94 6.50 -0.81
CA SER A 8 48.64 6.85 -0.24
C SER A 8 47.78 7.61 -1.25
N GLU A 9 48.35 8.60 -1.94
CA GLU A 9 47.66 9.36 -3.01
C GLU A 9 47.25 8.47 -4.19
N ILE A 10 48.09 7.52 -4.60
CA ILE A 10 47.76 6.55 -5.66
C ILE A 10 46.61 5.62 -5.23
N LEU A 11 46.60 5.16 -3.98
CA LEU A 11 45.52 4.32 -3.45
C LEU A 11 44.20 5.10 -3.32
N TYR A 12 44.24 6.35 -2.83
CA TYR A 12 43.06 7.22 -2.81
C TYR A 12 42.53 7.47 -4.22
N ALA A 13 43.41 7.76 -5.18
CA ALA A 13 43.04 7.92 -6.57
C ALA A 13 42.36 6.65 -7.11
N LYS A 14 42.88 5.45 -6.83
CA LYS A 14 42.27 4.17 -7.24
C LYS A 14 40.88 3.94 -6.64
N VAL A 15 40.65 4.32 -5.37
CA VAL A 15 39.33 4.21 -4.73
C VAL A 15 38.33 5.17 -5.39
N PHE A 16 38.68 6.45 -5.54
CA PHE A 16 37.78 7.46 -6.11
C PHE A 16 37.66 7.38 -7.64
N THR A 17 38.52 6.59 -8.30
CA THR A 17 38.41 6.25 -9.73
C THR A 17 37.75 4.90 -10.01
N ASN A 18 37.37 4.15 -8.97
CA ASN A 18 36.54 2.96 -9.15
C ASN A 18 35.07 3.34 -8.95
N GLN A 19 34.26 3.22 -10.02
CA GLN A 19 32.85 3.63 -9.98
C GLN A 19 32.01 2.81 -8.99
N HIS A 20 32.28 1.51 -8.88
CA HIS A 20 31.54 0.62 -7.98
C HIS A 20 31.84 0.94 -6.51
N LEU A 21 33.12 1.14 -6.16
CA LEU A 21 33.51 1.55 -4.81
C LEU A 21 32.93 2.93 -4.47
N LEU A 22 32.97 3.87 -5.41
CA LEU A 22 32.41 5.19 -5.20
C LEU A 22 30.89 5.18 -5.03
N GLU A 23 30.16 4.37 -5.80
CA GLU A 23 28.72 4.16 -5.59
C GLU A 23 28.42 3.58 -4.21
N ASN A 24 29.19 2.58 -3.78
CA ASN A 24 29.03 1.98 -2.45
C ASN A 24 29.31 2.99 -1.34
N ILE A 25 30.44 3.71 -1.39
CA ILE A 25 30.78 4.76 -0.40
C ILE A 25 29.68 5.82 -0.34
N LEU A 26 29.26 6.32 -1.50
CA LEU A 26 28.22 7.35 -1.56
C LEU A 26 26.85 6.84 -1.16
N SER A 27 26.56 5.52 -1.28
CA SER A 27 25.29 4.96 -0.84
C SER A 27 25.08 5.19 0.67
N TYR A 28 26.12 4.99 1.49
CA TYR A 28 26.12 5.25 2.94
C TYR A 28 25.98 6.73 3.31
N ILE A 29 26.33 7.63 2.40
CA ILE A 29 26.31 9.09 2.60
C ILE A 29 25.02 9.71 2.03
N SER A 30 24.42 9.06 1.03
CA SER A 30 23.31 9.59 0.23
C SER A 30 21.95 9.54 0.93
N ASP A 31 21.83 8.80 2.03
CA ASP A 31 20.60 8.65 2.83
C ASP A 31 20.09 9.99 3.36
N ASP A 32 20.98 10.96 3.60
CA ASP A 32 20.63 12.35 3.87
C ASP A 32 21.50 13.31 3.03
N PHE A 33 21.29 13.25 1.71
CA PHE A 33 22.09 14.05 0.78
C PHE A 33 22.12 15.56 1.11
N ARG A 34 21.11 16.10 1.82
CA ARG A 34 21.10 17.53 2.23
C ARG A 34 22.26 17.82 3.18
N LYS A 35 22.54 16.94 4.13
CA LYS A 35 23.67 17.06 5.07
C LYS A 35 25.02 16.89 4.37
N ASN A 36 25.03 16.17 3.26
CA ASN A 36 26.25 15.78 2.56
C ASN A 36 26.38 16.45 1.18
N LEU A 37 25.68 17.57 0.93
CA LEU A 37 25.79 18.29 -0.35
C LEU A 37 27.24 18.76 -0.59
N ASN A 38 27.99 19.07 0.47
CA ASN A 38 29.38 19.49 0.37
C ASN A 38 30.31 18.40 -0.21
N VAL A 39 29.95 17.12 -0.07
CA VAL A 39 30.70 15.99 -0.67
C VAL A 39 30.76 16.12 -2.19
N ARG A 40 29.77 16.78 -2.81
CA ARG A 40 29.76 17.08 -4.26
C ARG A 40 30.90 18.00 -4.69
N LEU A 41 31.44 18.81 -3.78
CA LEU A 41 32.49 19.78 -4.09
C LEU A 41 33.88 19.15 -4.14
N LEU A 42 34.04 17.91 -3.66
CA LEU A 42 35.34 17.24 -3.59
C LEU A 42 35.96 17.00 -4.97
N ASN A 43 35.19 16.48 -5.94
CA ASN A 43 35.60 16.42 -7.35
C ASN A 43 34.41 16.12 -8.28
N LYS A 44 34.63 16.30 -9.59
CA LYS A 44 33.62 16.09 -10.64
C LYS A 44 33.02 14.68 -10.65
N ARG A 45 33.83 13.66 -10.36
CA ARG A 45 33.40 12.25 -10.41
C ARG A 45 32.50 11.88 -9.23
N ILE A 46 32.85 12.37 -8.04
CA ILE A 46 32.02 12.29 -6.83
C ILE A 46 30.70 13.01 -7.06
N ASN A 47 30.73 14.24 -7.57
CA ASN A 47 29.51 15.00 -7.90
C ASN A 47 28.59 14.22 -8.87
N ASN A 48 29.14 13.73 -9.98
CA ASN A 48 28.35 12.99 -10.98
C ASN A 48 27.73 11.72 -10.41
N THR A 49 28.49 10.97 -9.61
CA THR A 49 28.03 9.72 -9.01
C THR A 49 26.96 9.99 -7.94
N PHE A 50 27.15 11.03 -7.14
CA PHE A 50 26.19 11.48 -6.13
C PHE A 50 24.86 11.92 -6.76
N LEU A 51 24.91 12.75 -7.81
CA LEU A 51 23.72 13.17 -8.55
C LEU A 51 23.01 11.98 -9.22
N ARG A 52 23.76 11.01 -9.76
CA ARG A 52 23.19 9.79 -10.32
C ARG A 52 22.43 8.98 -9.27
N GLN A 53 22.97 8.86 -8.06
CA GLN A 53 22.31 8.15 -6.96
C GLN A 53 21.01 8.85 -6.54
N ILE A 54 21.03 10.18 -6.40
CA ILE A 54 19.81 10.95 -6.11
C ILE A 54 18.77 10.74 -7.22
N ARG A 55 19.19 10.78 -8.49
CA ARG A 55 18.29 10.57 -9.65
C ARG A 55 17.62 9.20 -9.61
N ARG A 56 18.39 8.12 -9.39
CA ARG A 56 17.84 6.76 -9.25
C ARG A 56 16.86 6.67 -8.07
N ASN A 57 17.22 7.24 -6.92
CA ASN A 57 16.38 7.21 -5.72
C ASN A 57 15.07 8.00 -5.86
N HIS A 58 15.02 9.02 -6.74
CA HIS A 58 13.85 9.89 -6.91
C HIS A 58 13.09 9.66 -8.22
N GLN A 59 13.47 8.65 -9.00
CA GLN A 59 12.68 8.20 -10.16
C GLN A 59 11.32 7.66 -9.71
N LYS A 60 11.27 7.02 -8.53
CA LYS A 60 10.05 6.63 -7.82
C LYS A 60 9.95 7.44 -6.55
N MET A 61 8.95 8.30 -6.45
CA MET A 61 8.75 9.19 -5.32
C MET A 61 7.55 8.75 -4.50
N LYS A 62 7.74 8.64 -3.19
CA LYS A 62 6.67 8.48 -2.21
C LYS A 62 6.58 9.76 -1.39
N ILE A 63 5.48 10.48 -1.49
CA ILE A 63 5.24 11.73 -0.77
C ILE A 63 4.14 11.47 0.26
N GLU A 64 4.47 11.50 1.55
CA GLU A 64 3.52 11.15 2.60
C GLU A 64 3.50 12.13 3.75
N TYR A 65 2.30 12.38 4.28
CA TYR A 65 2.15 13.03 5.58
C TYR A 65 2.17 11.94 6.67
N ALA A 66 3.27 11.86 7.43
CA ALA A 66 3.35 10.88 8.51
C ALA A 66 2.68 11.42 9.78
N TYR A 67 1.59 10.76 10.13
CA TYR A 67 0.74 11.07 11.26
C TYR A 67 0.68 9.83 12.17
N ASP A 68 0.77 10.06 13.48
CA ASP A 68 0.67 9.03 14.51
C ASP A 68 -0.80 8.88 14.87
N ILE A 69 -1.35 7.68 14.68
CA ILE A 69 -2.79 7.41 14.68
C ILE A 69 -3.45 7.81 16.00
N GLU A 70 -2.72 7.77 17.11
CA GLU A 70 -3.24 8.02 18.46
C GLU A 70 -3.58 9.49 18.78
N HIS A 71 -3.22 10.48 17.94
CA HIS A 71 -3.30 11.91 18.30
C HIS A 71 -4.03 12.79 17.25
N PHE A 72 -5.26 12.45 16.86
CA PHE A 72 -5.91 12.96 15.62
C PHE A 72 -6.16 14.46 15.68
N GLU A 73 -6.32 14.95 16.89
CA GLU A 73 -6.75 16.31 17.17
C GLU A 73 -5.59 17.26 17.44
N THR A 74 -4.35 16.75 17.57
CA THR A 74 -3.23 17.58 18.03
C THR A 74 -2.07 17.60 17.05
N ARG A 75 -2.03 18.71 16.29
CA ARG A 75 -0.92 19.30 15.51
C ARG A 75 -0.97 19.11 14.00
N LEU A 76 -1.29 20.20 13.31
CA LEU A 76 -0.84 20.47 11.94
C LEU A 76 0.70 20.45 11.93
N LYS A 77 1.30 19.39 11.38
CA LYS A 77 2.74 19.31 11.20
C LYS A 77 3.10 20.10 9.95
N ASP A 78 4.06 21.01 10.06
CA ASP A 78 4.55 21.82 8.93
C ASP A 78 5.59 21.06 8.07
N TYR A 79 5.43 19.75 7.90
CA TYR A 79 6.38 18.93 7.15
C TYR A 79 5.71 17.72 6.48
N ILE A 80 6.37 17.23 5.43
CA ILE A 80 6.03 16.00 4.72
C ILE A 80 7.24 15.08 4.70
N TYR A 81 7.03 13.83 4.28
CA TYR A 81 8.09 12.90 3.97
C TYR A 81 8.16 12.67 2.46
N ILE A 82 9.35 12.77 1.88
CA ILE A 82 9.61 12.40 0.49
C ILE A 82 10.65 11.29 0.51
N ASN A 83 10.27 10.11 0.02
CA ASN A 83 11.11 8.89 0.12
C ASN A 83 11.66 8.70 1.53
N TYR A 84 10.75 8.77 2.52
CA TYR A 84 11.03 8.61 3.96
C TYR A 84 11.85 9.74 4.59
N ARG A 85 12.13 10.82 3.86
CA ARG A 85 12.89 11.98 4.37
C ARG A 85 11.97 13.10 4.77
N LYS A 86 12.08 13.53 6.03
CA LYS A 86 11.35 14.68 6.56
C LYS A 86 11.81 15.97 5.88
N ILE A 87 10.87 16.69 5.30
CA ILE A 87 11.09 17.99 4.64
C ILE A 87 10.04 18.96 5.16
N ASN A 88 10.51 20.06 5.76
CA ASN A 88 9.63 21.11 6.24
C ASN A 88 9.01 21.85 5.05
N ASN A 89 7.82 22.42 5.23
CA ASN A 89 7.06 23.11 4.18
C ASN A 89 7.87 24.20 3.46
N GLN A 90 8.64 25.00 4.21
CA GLN A 90 9.53 26.02 3.65
C GLN A 90 10.60 25.44 2.71
N ASP A 91 11.05 24.21 2.96
CA ASP A 91 12.10 23.54 2.20
C ASP A 91 11.59 22.80 0.96
N VAL A 92 10.28 22.52 0.85
CA VAL A 92 9.73 21.68 -0.24
C VAL A 92 9.99 22.28 -1.62
N LEU A 93 9.81 23.60 -1.77
CA LEU A 93 10.02 24.27 -3.06
C LEU A 93 11.50 24.24 -3.47
N PRO A 94 12.46 24.73 -2.64
CA PRO A 94 13.88 24.59 -2.92
C PRO A 94 14.30 23.15 -3.22
N TYR A 95 13.71 22.17 -2.51
CA TYR A 95 13.97 20.76 -2.72
C TYR A 95 13.55 20.29 -4.12
N PHE A 96 12.35 20.63 -4.58
CA PHE A 96 11.90 20.26 -5.93
C PHE A 96 12.66 20.99 -7.02
N ILE A 97 13.01 22.27 -6.83
CA ILE A 97 13.88 23.00 -7.76
C ILE A 97 15.22 22.27 -7.88
N PHE A 98 15.83 21.89 -6.76
CA PHE A 98 17.09 21.15 -6.77
C PHE A 98 16.98 19.82 -7.54
N LEU A 99 15.93 19.03 -7.28
CA LEU A 99 15.70 17.77 -7.97
C LEU A 99 15.50 17.96 -9.48
N ASN A 100 14.72 18.96 -9.89
CA ASN A 100 14.44 19.19 -11.30
C ASN A 100 15.63 19.81 -12.04
N THR A 101 16.18 20.92 -11.53
CA THR A 101 17.16 21.75 -12.25
C THR A 101 18.60 21.24 -12.11
N VAL A 102 19.02 20.87 -10.89
CA VAL A 102 20.41 20.51 -10.61
C VAL A 102 20.63 19.01 -10.81
N VAL A 103 19.70 18.19 -10.33
CA VAL A 103 19.81 16.72 -10.44
C VAL A 103 19.26 16.23 -11.78
N GLY A 104 18.27 16.91 -12.38
CA GLY A 104 17.61 16.44 -13.60
C GLY A 104 16.80 15.17 -13.35
N VAL A 105 16.02 15.12 -12.27
CA VAL A 105 15.13 14.00 -11.97
C VAL A 105 13.96 13.97 -12.94
N LYS A 106 13.75 12.82 -13.58
CA LYS A 106 12.53 12.50 -14.33
C LYS A 106 11.76 11.48 -13.52
N ALA A 107 10.72 11.92 -12.80
CA ALA A 107 9.91 11.00 -12.01
C ALA A 107 9.05 10.14 -12.94
N GLU A 108 9.09 8.83 -12.72
CA GLU A 108 8.28 7.85 -13.43
C GLU A 108 7.03 7.45 -12.65
N LYS A 109 7.12 7.52 -11.31
CA LYS A 109 6.04 7.17 -10.41
C LYS A 109 6.06 8.08 -9.20
N ILE A 110 4.92 8.70 -8.94
CA ILE A 110 4.67 9.39 -7.67
C ILE A 110 3.53 8.67 -6.96
N THR A 111 3.75 8.34 -5.69
CA THR A 111 2.73 7.80 -4.79
C THR A 111 2.55 8.78 -3.67
N THR A 112 1.34 9.28 -3.50
CA THR A 112 1.00 10.16 -2.39
C THR A 112 0.34 9.38 -1.27
N ARG A 113 0.38 9.94 -0.06
CA ARG A 113 -0.37 9.38 1.06
C ARG A 113 -0.73 10.48 2.05
N ARG A 114 -2.01 10.52 2.43
CA ARG A 114 -2.55 11.39 3.49
C ARG A 114 -2.25 12.88 3.28
N LEU A 115 -1.96 13.31 2.05
CA LEU A 115 -1.68 14.72 1.76
C LEU A 115 -2.91 15.62 1.94
N TRP A 116 -4.10 15.02 1.99
CA TRP A 116 -5.34 15.71 2.34
C TRP A 116 -5.39 16.21 3.78
N MET A 117 -4.57 15.66 4.69
CA MET A 117 -4.45 16.11 6.08
C MET A 117 -3.58 17.37 6.23
N LEU A 118 -2.93 17.82 5.16
CA LEU A 118 -2.15 19.05 5.17
C LEU A 118 -3.06 20.26 5.28
N GLU A 119 -2.54 21.32 5.89
CA GLU A 119 -3.19 22.63 5.89
C GLU A 119 -3.54 23.05 4.45
N LYS A 120 -4.75 23.60 4.23
CA LYS A 120 -5.28 23.90 2.89
C LYS A 120 -4.29 24.71 2.02
N LYS A 121 -3.59 25.69 2.62
CA LYS A 121 -2.60 26.51 1.91
C LYS A 121 -1.39 25.69 1.45
N PHE A 122 -0.81 24.89 2.34
CA PHE A 122 0.31 24.01 2.01
C PHE A 122 -0.11 22.93 1.01
N LYS A 123 -1.28 22.32 1.19
CA LYS A 123 -1.89 21.34 0.28
C LYS A 123 -1.96 21.88 -1.16
N ARG A 124 -2.52 23.09 -1.36
CA ARG A 124 -2.61 23.75 -2.67
C ARG A 124 -1.24 24.02 -3.28
N ARG A 125 -0.31 24.58 -2.49
CA ARG A 125 1.07 24.82 -2.95
C ARG A 125 1.75 23.53 -3.37
N LEU A 126 1.66 22.46 -2.56
CA LEU A 126 2.26 21.17 -2.87
C LEU A 126 1.67 20.56 -4.15
N HIS A 127 0.36 20.66 -4.36
CA HIS A 127 -0.29 20.27 -5.60
C HIS A 127 0.35 20.96 -6.82
N ASP A 128 0.42 22.29 -6.83
CA ASP A 128 0.99 23.05 -7.95
C ASP A 128 2.48 22.73 -8.17
N LEU A 129 3.22 22.49 -7.11
CA LEU A 129 4.62 22.09 -7.18
C LEU A 129 4.81 20.72 -7.83
N ILE A 130 3.99 19.73 -7.45
CA ILE A 130 4.05 18.40 -8.07
C ILE A 130 3.69 18.49 -9.56
N HIS A 131 2.67 19.28 -9.91
CA HIS A 131 2.30 19.49 -11.30
C HIS A 131 3.39 20.15 -12.14
N SER A 132 4.02 21.20 -11.61
CA SER A 132 5.01 21.98 -12.35
C SER A 132 6.38 21.32 -12.42
N GLN A 133 6.76 20.50 -11.44
CA GLN A 133 8.13 20.00 -11.30
C GLN A 133 8.29 18.49 -11.42
N LEU A 134 7.25 17.68 -11.13
CA LEU A 134 7.43 16.25 -10.91
C LEU A 134 6.53 15.34 -11.75
N ILE A 135 5.42 15.84 -12.32
CA ILE A 135 4.40 15.08 -13.06
C ILE A 135 3.70 14.02 -12.18
N GLY A 136 2.42 14.23 -11.87
CA GLY A 136 1.51 13.14 -11.51
C GLY A 136 1.05 13.01 -10.06
N THR A 137 -0.05 13.64 -9.59
CA THR A 137 -0.77 13.19 -8.36
C THR A 137 -2.21 13.69 -8.27
N ASN A 138 -3.12 12.89 -7.66
CA ASN A 138 -4.57 13.17 -7.59
C ASN A 138 -5.21 13.16 -6.18
N GLU A 139 -4.49 12.77 -5.13
CA GLU A 139 -5.06 12.82 -3.77
C GLU A 139 -5.28 14.27 -3.27
N ILE A 140 -4.67 15.25 -3.93
CA ILE A 140 -4.58 16.63 -3.44
C ILE A 140 -5.70 17.52 -4.01
N CYS A 141 -6.35 17.16 -5.10
CA CYS A 141 -7.35 18.00 -5.77
C CYS A 141 -8.55 17.17 -6.26
N ASP A 142 -9.72 17.79 -6.30
CA ASP A 142 -10.97 17.20 -6.79
C ASP A 142 -11.07 17.28 -8.33
N GLY A 143 -9.98 16.94 -9.03
CA GLY A 143 -9.96 16.80 -10.49
C GLY A 143 -9.90 18.11 -11.29
N CYS A 144 -8.83 18.89 -11.13
CA CYS A 144 -8.59 20.06 -11.98
C CYS A 144 -8.10 19.69 -13.40
N VAL A 145 -8.09 20.67 -14.32
CA VAL A 145 -7.57 20.51 -15.70
C VAL A 145 -6.17 19.91 -15.72
N LYS A 146 -5.29 20.33 -14.79
CA LYS A 146 -3.93 19.79 -14.71
C LYS A 146 -3.94 18.29 -14.34
N CYS A 147 -4.86 17.84 -13.50
CA CYS A 147 -5.05 16.43 -13.13
C CYS A 147 -5.58 15.61 -14.32
N SER A 148 -6.57 16.12 -15.05
CA SER A 148 -7.07 15.47 -16.28
C SER A 148 -5.95 15.29 -17.31
N ASN A 149 -5.09 16.30 -17.50
CA ASN A 149 -3.93 16.21 -18.40
C ASN A 149 -2.91 15.14 -17.97
N ILE A 150 -2.74 14.92 -16.66
CA ILE A 150 -1.91 13.82 -16.13
C ILE A 150 -2.57 12.48 -16.43
N ALA A 151 -3.87 12.37 -16.18
CA ALA A 151 -4.62 11.14 -16.44
C ALA A 151 -4.46 10.68 -17.89
N GLN A 152 -4.44 11.61 -18.84
CA GLN A 152 -4.24 11.32 -20.25
C GLN A 152 -2.82 10.80 -20.57
N LYS A 153 -1.80 11.16 -19.78
CA LYS A 153 -0.39 10.78 -20.03
C LYS A 153 0.07 9.52 -19.28
N CYS A 154 -0.47 9.27 -18.08
CA CYS A 154 0.04 8.20 -17.22
C CYS A 154 -0.52 6.81 -17.55
N LEU A 155 0.30 5.76 -17.45
CA LEU A 155 -0.15 4.36 -17.59
C LEU A 155 -0.93 3.87 -16.36
N GLU A 156 -0.60 4.40 -15.17
CA GLU A 156 -1.30 4.17 -13.92
C GLU A 156 -1.81 5.52 -13.38
N TYR A 157 -3.06 5.59 -12.92
CA TYR A 157 -3.63 6.85 -12.44
C TYR A 157 -4.65 6.65 -11.32
N GLY A 158 -4.70 7.63 -10.41
CA GLY A 158 -5.83 7.89 -9.53
C GLY A 158 -5.44 8.37 -8.13
N PRO A 159 -6.42 8.45 -7.19
CA PRO A 159 -7.81 8.05 -7.39
C PRO A 159 -8.51 8.91 -8.46
N LEU A 160 -9.32 8.25 -9.29
CA LEU A 160 -10.17 8.90 -10.29
C LEU A 160 -11.30 9.63 -9.56
N ARG A 161 -11.44 10.93 -9.83
CA ARG A 161 -12.52 11.76 -9.30
C ARG A 161 -13.65 11.83 -10.32
N PHE A 162 -14.87 12.06 -9.84
CA PHE A 162 -16.06 12.14 -10.70
C PHE A 162 -15.95 13.27 -11.74
N SER A 163 -15.48 14.44 -11.31
CA SER A 163 -15.15 15.58 -12.20
C SER A 163 -14.15 15.22 -13.30
N THR A 164 -13.12 14.43 -12.97
CA THR A 164 -12.17 13.95 -13.97
C THR A 164 -12.84 12.96 -14.91
N LEU A 165 -13.61 11.99 -14.40
CA LEU A 165 -14.35 11.01 -15.22
C LEU A 165 -15.24 11.71 -16.26
N GLN A 166 -15.98 12.75 -15.85
CA GLN A 166 -16.85 13.54 -16.75
C GLN A 166 -16.08 14.27 -17.86
N THR A 167 -14.78 14.54 -17.68
CA THR A 167 -13.94 15.23 -18.68
C THR A 167 -13.08 14.28 -19.52
N MET A 168 -13.10 12.98 -19.23
CA MET A 168 -12.35 11.96 -19.99
C MET A 168 -13.08 11.58 -21.29
N ILE A 169 -13.01 12.47 -22.27
CA ILE A 169 -13.58 12.26 -23.62
C ILE A 169 -12.62 11.53 -24.58
N TYR A 170 -11.43 11.14 -24.14
CA TYR A 170 -10.44 10.44 -24.95
C TYR A 170 -10.55 8.92 -24.80
N SER A 171 -10.03 8.18 -25.79
CA SER A 171 -9.88 6.73 -25.68
C SER A 171 -8.53 6.37 -25.07
N LYS A 172 -8.53 5.52 -24.03
CA LYS A 172 -7.30 5.07 -23.37
C LYS A 172 -7.49 3.79 -22.58
N ASN A 173 -6.52 2.88 -22.73
CA ASN A 173 -6.34 1.76 -21.84
C ASN A 173 -5.28 2.07 -20.76
N TYR A 174 -5.67 1.96 -19.49
CA TYR A 174 -4.76 2.09 -18.34
C TYR A 174 -4.22 0.72 -17.94
N LYS A 175 -2.92 0.66 -17.61
CA LYS A 175 -2.38 -0.54 -16.93
C LYS A 175 -3.02 -0.74 -15.58
N LYS A 176 -3.30 0.36 -14.86
CA LYS A 176 -3.99 0.34 -13.58
C LYS A 176 -4.73 1.63 -13.32
N LEU A 177 -6.00 1.55 -12.95
CA LEU A 177 -6.82 2.69 -12.59
C LEU A 177 -7.27 2.57 -11.14
N HIS A 178 -7.07 3.61 -10.35
CA HIS A 178 -7.48 3.67 -8.95
C HIS A 178 -8.80 4.42 -8.83
N VAL A 179 -9.76 3.85 -8.12
CA VAL A 179 -11.08 4.44 -7.81
C VAL A 179 -11.34 4.32 -6.31
N THR A 180 -12.24 5.14 -5.79
CA THR A 180 -12.69 5.08 -4.39
C THR A 180 -14.13 4.59 -4.33
N ASP A 181 -14.53 4.02 -3.19
CA ASP A 181 -15.94 3.74 -2.89
C ASP A 181 -16.84 4.98 -3.05
N LYS A 182 -16.35 6.17 -2.68
CA LYS A 182 -17.04 7.45 -2.89
C LYS A 182 -17.30 7.77 -4.36
N LEU A 183 -16.42 7.37 -5.29
CA LEU A 183 -16.68 7.56 -6.71
C LEU A 183 -17.95 6.82 -7.14
N PHE A 184 -18.16 5.60 -6.65
CA PHE A 184 -19.36 4.82 -6.98
C PHE A 184 -20.63 5.51 -6.47
N GLU A 185 -20.59 6.07 -5.26
CA GLU A 185 -21.71 6.88 -4.73
C GLU A 185 -21.98 8.12 -5.58
N ASN A 186 -20.94 8.89 -5.91
CA ASN A 186 -21.09 10.10 -6.72
C ASN A 186 -21.72 9.81 -8.08
N ILE A 187 -21.37 8.66 -8.69
CA ILE A 187 -21.99 8.22 -9.95
C ILE A 187 -23.47 7.87 -9.72
N ALA A 188 -23.79 7.11 -8.67
CA ALA A 188 -25.18 6.75 -8.36
C ALA A 188 -26.05 7.99 -8.09
N GLU A 189 -25.57 8.93 -7.27
CA GLU A 189 -26.23 10.21 -6.98
C GLU A 189 -26.46 11.02 -8.24
N TYR A 190 -25.42 11.15 -9.08
CA TYR A 190 -25.54 11.86 -10.35
C TYR A 190 -26.65 11.26 -11.22
N CYS A 191 -26.67 9.93 -11.38
CA CYS A 191 -27.67 9.27 -12.21
C CYS A 191 -29.09 9.43 -11.64
N ILE A 192 -29.26 9.35 -10.32
CA ILE A 192 -30.54 9.61 -9.64
C ILE A 192 -30.99 11.05 -9.87
N SER A 193 -30.12 12.03 -9.65
CA SER A 193 -30.45 13.45 -9.80
C SER A 193 -30.88 13.83 -11.24
N LYS A 194 -30.53 13.00 -12.22
CA LYS A 194 -30.84 13.20 -13.64
C LYS A 194 -32.04 12.39 -14.14
N SER A 195 -32.67 11.62 -13.26
CA SER A 195 -33.66 10.61 -13.65
C SER A 195 -34.91 10.68 -12.80
N LYS A 196 -36.07 10.36 -13.38
CA LYS A 196 -37.36 10.34 -12.65
C LYS A 196 -37.71 8.95 -12.10
N ASN A 197 -37.11 7.91 -12.66
CA ASN A 197 -37.38 6.52 -12.34
C ASN A 197 -36.11 5.66 -12.51
N LYS A 198 -36.21 4.40 -12.08
CA LYS A 198 -35.10 3.44 -12.10
C LYS A 198 -34.57 3.16 -13.52
N ASP A 199 -35.45 3.08 -14.52
CA ASP A 199 -35.06 2.75 -15.89
C ASP A 199 -34.31 3.92 -16.56
N GLU A 200 -34.77 5.15 -16.33
CA GLU A 200 -34.03 6.36 -16.73
C GLU A 200 -32.68 6.44 -16.05
N CYS A 201 -32.61 6.12 -14.75
CA CYS A 201 -31.37 6.10 -13.98
C CYS A 201 -30.34 5.14 -14.59
N PHE A 202 -30.75 3.94 -15.00
CA PHE A 202 -29.83 3.00 -15.65
C PHE A 202 -29.42 3.40 -17.06
N LYS A 203 -30.29 4.09 -17.82
CA LYS A 203 -29.90 4.71 -19.09
C LYS A 203 -28.87 5.81 -18.89
N GLU A 204 -29.01 6.62 -17.84
CA GLU A 204 -28.06 7.68 -17.52
C GLU A 204 -26.73 7.11 -17.00
N LEU A 205 -26.78 6.04 -16.21
CA LEU A 205 -25.60 5.33 -15.75
C LEU A 205 -24.80 4.76 -16.93
N ASP A 206 -25.49 4.19 -17.92
CA ASP A 206 -24.85 3.69 -19.13
C ASP A 206 -24.13 4.82 -19.89
N LYS A 207 -24.73 6.00 -20.01
CA LYS A 207 -24.09 7.16 -20.66
C LYS A 207 -22.93 7.74 -19.85
N THR A 208 -23.04 7.74 -18.52
CA THR A 208 -22.05 8.34 -17.61
C THR A 208 -20.74 7.54 -17.61
N ILE A 209 -20.83 6.21 -17.67
CA ILE A 209 -19.65 5.34 -17.71
C ILE A 209 -19.30 5.04 -19.17
N LEU A 210 -18.29 5.74 -19.69
CA LEU A 210 -17.85 5.58 -21.07
C LEU A 210 -16.98 4.33 -21.24
N SER A 211 -17.21 3.58 -22.33
CA SER A 211 -16.38 2.43 -22.75
C SER A 211 -15.10 2.85 -23.49
N THR A 212 -14.91 4.15 -23.74
CA THR A 212 -13.67 4.69 -24.31
C THR A 212 -12.49 4.56 -23.35
N ILE A 213 -12.77 4.45 -22.05
CA ILE A 213 -11.79 4.20 -20.99
C ILE A 213 -11.81 2.69 -20.69
N SER A 214 -10.63 2.08 -20.62
CA SER A 214 -10.48 0.71 -20.15
C SER A 214 -9.30 0.58 -19.18
N CYS A 215 -9.24 -0.51 -18.41
CA CYS A 215 -8.05 -0.82 -17.63
C CYS A 215 -7.80 -2.32 -17.43
N ASP A 216 -6.53 -2.73 -17.42
CA ASP A 216 -6.17 -4.13 -17.13
C ASP A 216 -6.39 -4.48 -15.65
N LYS A 217 -6.19 -3.49 -14.76
CA LYS A 217 -6.35 -3.65 -13.31
C LYS A 217 -7.11 -2.48 -12.69
N LEU A 218 -8.23 -2.78 -12.04
CA LEU A 218 -8.98 -1.80 -11.25
C LEU A 218 -8.57 -1.91 -9.78
N ALA A 219 -8.05 -0.82 -9.22
CA ALA A 219 -7.73 -0.72 -7.80
C ALA A 219 -8.82 0.08 -7.07
N ILE A 220 -9.61 -0.61 -6.25
CA ILE A 220 -10.69 -0.03 -5.47
C ILE A 220 -10.17 0.28 -4.07
N TRP A 221 -10.29 1.54 -3.66
CA TRP A 221 -9.98 2.00 -2.31
C TRP A 221 -11.26 2.08 -1.50
N VAL A 222 -11.35 1.27 -0.44
CA VAL A 222 -12.52 1.19 0.43
C VAL A 222 -12.17 1.86 1.76
N ASN A 223 -12.97 2.83 2.17
CA ASN A 223 -12.77 3.60 3.39
C ASN A 223 -13.59 3.00 4.54
N GLU A 224 -12.91 2.52 5.59
CA GLU A 224 -13.51 1.82 6.74
C GLU A 224 -14.12 2.76 7.78
N SER A 225 -14.00 4.08 7.62
CA SER A 225 -14.42 5.03 8.65
C SER A 225 -15.14 6.23 8.05
N ARG A 226 -16.23 5.97 7.32
CA ARG A 226 -17.08 7.01 6.74
C ARG A 226 -18.26 7.36 7.66
N ILE A 227 -18.64 8.64 7.68
CA ILE A 227 -19.60 9.25 8.63
C ILE A 227 -20.84 9.76 7.87
N PHE A 228 -22.04 9.59 8.43
CA PHE A 228 -23.26 10.20 7.90
C PHE A 228 -23.46 11.63 8.41
N PRO A 229 -24.10 12.53 7.64
CA PRO A 229 -24.33 13.91 8.06
C PRO A 229 -25.28 14.06 9.26
N GLU A 230 -26.21 13.11 9.45
CA GLU A 230 -27.29 13.16 10.45
C GLU A 230 -27.02 12.30 11.69
N ASP A 231 -25.91 11.56 11.70
CA ASP A 231 -25.55 10.66 12.80
C ASP A 231 -24.95 11.48 13.95
N GLY A 232 -25.68 11.58 15.06
CA GLY A 232 -25.20 12.15 16.31
C GLY A 232 -24.02 11.38 16.93
N GLU A 233 -23.44 11.94 17.99
CA GLU A 233 -22.35 11.31 18.75
C GLU A 233 -22.70 9.87 19.14
N GLY A 234 -21.91 8.89 18.70
CA GLY A 234 -21.98 7.51 19.18
C GLY A 234 -22.21 6.41 18.13
N LEU A 235 -22.32 6.71 16.83
CA LEU A 235 -22.41 5.66 15.80
C LEU A 235 -21.03 5.18 15.30
N GLU A 236 -20.90 3.86 15.21
CA GLU A 236 -19.66 3.15 14.93
C GLU A 236 -19.18 3.38 13.48
N TYR A 237 -17.90 3.75 13.33
CA TYR A 237 -17.23 3.85 12.04
C TYR A 237 -17.29 2.51 11.29
N ASP A 238 -17.83 2.50 10.07
CA ASP A 238 -17.83 1.34 9.18
C ASP A 238 -17.58 1.73 7.72
N HIS A 239 -17.12 0.79 6.88
CA HIS A 239 -17.20 1.01 5.42
C HIS A 239 -18.67 0.95 4.99
N ARG A 240 -19.01 1.78 4.01
CA ARG A 240 -20.41 2.02 3.64
C ARG A 240 -20.83 1.18 2.44
N HIS A 241 -22.14 1.07 2.27
CA HIS A 241 -22.69 0.39 1.10
C HIS A 241 -22.19 1.04 -0.18
N MET A 242 -21.88 0.20 -1.16
CA MET A 242 -21.57 0.62 -2.52
C MET A 242 -22.72 0.22 -3.45
N PRO A 243 -23.03 1.03 -4.48
CA PRO A 243 -24.06 0.71 -5.46
C PRO A 243 -23.57 -0.37 -6.44
N ARG A 244 -24.13 -1.58 -6.35
CA ARG A 244 -23.66 -2.76 -7.07
C ARG A 244 -23.65 -2.58 -8.58
N GLU A 245 -24.72 -2.04 -9.14
CA GLU A 245 -24.88 -1.91 -10.60
C GLU A 245 -23.87 -0.91 -11.18
N VAL A 246 -23.47 0.11 -10.42
CA VAL A 246 -22.38 1.03 -10.82
C VAL A 246 -21.05 0.28 -10.93
N ILE A 247 -20.73 -0.56 -9.94
CA ILE A 247 -19.53 -1.39 -9.95
C ILE A 247 -19.55 -2.34 -11.16
N ASP A 248 -20.66 -3.05 -11.39
CA ASP A 248 -20.77 -4.03 -12.48
C ASP A 248 -20.65 -3.37 -13.86
N ILE A 249 -21.25 -2.18 -14.07
CA ILE A 249 -21.10 -1.45 -15.34
C ILE A 249 -19.67 -0.97 -15.54
N ILE A 250 -19.00 -0.47 -14.50
CA ILE A 250 -17.57 -0.11 -14.57
C ILE A 250 -16.73 -1.32 -14.98
N LEU A 251 -16.90 -2.46 -14.30
CA LEU A 251 -16.12 -3.67 -14.57
C LEU A 251 -16.32 -4.16 -16.01
N ARG A 252 -17.55 -4.12 -16.53
CA ARG A 252 -17.88 -4.51 -17.91
C ARG A 252 -17.32 -3.51 -18.93
N LYS A 253 -17.70 -2.24 -18.82
CA LYS A 253 -17.36 -1.23 -19.84
C LYS A 253 -15.87 -0.93 -19.90
N TRP A 254 -15.17 -1.01 -18.77
CA TRP A 254 -13.72 -0.79 -18.73
C TRP A 254 -12.92 -2.08 -18.97
N ASN A 255 -13.58 -3.20 -19.27
CA ASN A 255 -12.96 -4.49 -19.60
C ASN A 255 -11.90 -4.94 -18.57
N VAL A 256 -12.28 -4.90 -17.29
CA VAL A 256 -11.36 -5.14 -16.17
C VAL A 256 -10.99 -6.61 -16.07
N LYS A 257 -9.69 -6.93 -16.07
CA LYS A 257 -9.20 -8.33 -15.99
C LYS A 257 -8.83 -8.77 -14.58
N SER A 258 -8.37 -7.83 -13.75
CA SER A 258 -7.92 -8.10 -12.38
C SER A 258 -8.28 -6.97 -11.44
N ILE A 259 -8.44 -7.30 -10.16
CA ILE A 259 -8.90 -6.35 -9.15
C ILE A 259 -7.87 -6.24 -8.03
N LYS A 260 -7.68 -5.03 -7.52
CA LYS A 260 -7.01 -4.79 -6.25
C LYS A 260 -7.93 -4.09 -5.28
N LEU A 261 -8.27 -4.74 -4.17
CA LEU A 261 -8.97 -4.12 -3.05
C LEU A 261 -7.93 -3.57 -2.07
N SER A 262 -8.01 -2.27 -1.79
CA SER A 262 -7.16 -1.61 -0.79
C SER A 262 -8.07 -1.11 0.32
N MET A 263 -8.05 -1.81 1.46
CA MET A 263 -8.83 -1.42 2.64
C MET A 263 -8.05 -0.35 3.40
N LEU A 264 -8.67 0.81 3.58
CA LEU A 264 -8.06 1.99 4.18
C LEU A 264 -8.89 2.39 5.40
N HIS A 265 -8.25 2.53 6.56
CA HIS A 265 -8.95 2.98 7.76
C HIS A 265 -9.66 4.32 7.54
N ILE A 266 -8.96 5.30 6.96
CA ILE A 266 -9.50 6.64 6.76
C ILE A 266 -8.97 7.29 5.48
N THR A 267 -9.82 8.03 4.79
CA THR A 267 -9.49 8.80 3.59
C THR A 267 -9.98 10.26 3.72
N ASN A 268 -9.79 11.07 2.68
CA ASN A 268 -10.34 12.44 2.63
C ASN A 268 -11.83 12.49 2.31
N GLU A 269 -12.43 11.36 1.94
CA GLU A 269 -13.85 11.23 1.57
C GLU A 269 -14.61 10.58 2.74
N GLN A 270 -14.58 11.24 3.90
CA GLN A 270 -15.21 10.71 5.11
C GLN A 270 -16.73 10.81 5.06
N MET A 271 -17.27 11.88 4.48
CA MET A 271 -18.72 12.10 4.46
C MET A 271 -19.44 11.20 3.46
N CYS A 272 -20.57 10.64 3.89
CA CYS A 272 -21.41 9.74 3.11
C CYS A 272 -22.45 10.48 2.27
N SER A 273 -22.64 9.96 1.05
CA SER A 273 -23.90 9.93 0.31
C SER A 273 -25.10 9.35 1.05
N VAL A 274 -26.06 10.14 1.54
CA VAL A 274 -27.37 9.62 1.95
C VAL A 274 -28.38 9.57 0.82
N GLU A 275 -28.25 10.46 -0.17
CA GLU A 275 -29.32 10.68 -1.16
C GLU A 275 -29.61 9.42 -1.97
N TRP A 276 -28.59 8.77 -2.54
CA TRP A 276 -28.81 7.57 -3.34
C TRP A 276 -29.36 6.39 -2.53
N LEU A 277 -29.10 6.36 -1.21
CA LEU A 277 -29.62 5.32 -0.31
C LEU A 277 -31.13 5.46 -0.10
N GLN A 278 -31.71 6.64 -0.28
CA GLN A 278 -33.15 6.86 -0.16
C GLN A 278 -33.93 6.21 -1.31
N TYR A 279 -33.26 5.90 -2.42
CA TYR A 279 -33.86 5.28 -3.61
C TYR A 279 -33.49 3.80 -3.70
N ASN A 280 -34.48 2.94 -3.97
CA ASN A 280 -34.27 1.50 -4.22
C ASN A 280 -33.84 1.21 -5.68
N TYR A 281 -33.11 2.15 -6.30
CA TYR A 281 -32.65 1.99 -7.69
C TYR A 281 -31.45 1.05 -7.76
N PHE A 282 -30.53 1.16 -6.80
CA PHE A 282 -29.30 0.37 -6.75
C PHE A 282 -29.34 -0.68 -5.63
N THR A 283 -28.77 -1.84 -5.90
CA THR A 283 -28.53 -2.87 -4.88
C THR A 283 -27.37 -2.44 -3.99
N ARG A 284 -27.59 -2.46 -2.68
CA ARG A 284 -26.59 -2.09 -1.67
C ARG A 284 -25.70 -3.28 -1.37
N VAL A 285 -24.38 -3.11 -1.46
CA VAL A 285 -23.41 -4.17 -1.14
C VAL A 285 -22.27 -3.66 -0.26
N ARG A 286 -21.81 -4.50 0.67
CA ARG A 286 -20.62 -4.27 1.49
C ARG A 286 -19.76 -5.52 1.57
N LEU A 287 -18.48 -5.33 1.90
CA LEU A 287 -17.54 -6.43 2.08
C LEU A 287 -17.64 -7.09 3.47
N ASN A 288 -18.39 -6.52 4.40
CA ASN A 288 -18.64 -7.06 5.75
C ASN A 288 -20.12 -7.41 6.01
N ASP A 289 -21.00 -7.30 5.01
CA ASP A 289 -22.38 -7.76 5.14
C ASP A 289 -22.43 -9.30 5.26
N PRO A 290 -23.49 -9.89 5.83
CA PRO A 290 -23.71 -11.33 5.74
C PRO A 290 -23.70 -11.80 4.27
N TYR A 291 -22.81 -12.73 3.94
CA TYR A 291 -22.55 -13.09 2.54
C TYR A 291 -23.73 -13.79 1.86
N LEU A 292 -24.61 -14.44 2.62
CA LEU A 292 -25.76 -15.21 2.10
C LEU A 292 -26.69 -14.36 1.23
N GLY A 293 -26.90 -13.09 1.60
CA GLY A 293 -27.74 -12.15 0.85
C GLY A 293 -27.04 -11.52 -0.36
N THR A 294 -25.71 -11.63 -0.45
CA THR A 294 -24.93 -11.02 -1.52
C THR A 294 -25.04 -11.85 -2.80
N LYS A 295 -25.66 -11.32 -3.86
CA LYS A 295 -25.72 -12.01 -5.16
C LYS A 295 -24.32 -12.10 -5.79
N GLN A 296 -24.01 -13.28 -6.32
CA GLN A 296 -22.77 -13.52 -7.04
C GLN A 296 -22.79 -12.76 -8.39
N SER A 297 -21.67 -12.11 -8.74
CA SER A 297 -21.49 -11.51 -10.06
C SER A 297 -21.39 -12.56 -11.16
N ASP A 298 -21.76 -12.19 -12.37
CA ASP A 298 -21.52 -12.98 -13.58
C ASP A 298 -20.11 -12.74 -14.16
N LEU A 299 -19.41 -11.72 -13.67
CA LEU A 299 -18.05 -11.37 -14.11
C LEU A 299 -17.01 -12.20 -13.37
N LYS A 300 -16.31 -13.08 -14.09
CA LYS A 300 -15.19 -13.85 -13.54
C LYS A 300 -13.86 -13.15 -13.78
N PHE A 301 -13.06 -13.04 -12.73
CA PHE A 301 -11.74 -12.41 -12.74
C PHE A 301 -10.63 -13.44 -12.58
N ASN A 302 -9.48 -13.16 -13.18
CA ASN A 302 -8.31 -14.03 -13.07
C ASN A 302 -7.75 -14.03 -11.65
N HIS A 303 -7.79 -12.88 -10.99
CA HIS A 303 -7.15 -12.68 -9.71
C HIS A 303 -7.69 -11.44 -8.97
N VAL A 304 -7.88 -11.58 -7.65
CA VAL A 304 -8.14 -10.47 -6.72
C VAL A 304 -6.98 -10.33 -5.73
N GLU A 305 -6.32 -9.17 -5.76
CA GLU A 305 -5.31 -8.77 -4.78
C GLU A 305 -5.97 -7.95 -3.66
N VAL A 306 -5.66 -8.26 -2.41
CA VAL A 306 -6.15 -7.52 -1.24
C VAL A 306 -4.96 -6.94 -0.48
N SER A 307 -4.94 -5.62 -0.32
CA SER A 307 -3.98 -4.91 0.49
C SER A 307 -4.66 -4.39 1.75
N LEU A 308 -4.20 -4.88 2.90
CA LEU A 308 -4.68 -4.46 4.22
C LEU A 308 -3.65 -3.59 4.96
N SER A 309 -2.62 -3.12 4.26
CA SER A 309 -1.47 -2.42 4.86
C SER A 309 -1.87 -1.17 5.65
N TYR A 310 -3.05 -0.60 5.40
CA TYR A 310 -3.60 0.58 6.07
C TYR A 310 -5.01 0.38 6.63
N SER A 311 -5.47 -0.87 6.68
CA SER A 311 -6.74 -1.22 7.29
C SER A 311 -6.58 -1.34 8.81
N GLN A 312 -7.63 -0.96 9.52
CA GLN A 312 -7.80 -1.25 10.94
C GLN A 312 -8.96 -2.21 11.15
N GLY A 313 -10.14 -1.86 10.63
CA GLY A 313 -11.38 -2.62 10.83
C GLY A 313 -11.28 -4.02 10.22
N CYS A 314 -10.95 -4.09 8.92
CA CYS A 314 -10.85 -5.36 8.23
C CYS A 314 -9.76 -6.27 8.81
N VAL A 315 -8.57 -5.74 9.13
CA VAL A 315 -7.49 -6.54 9.74
C VAL A 315 -7.88 -7.08 11.11
N ARG A 316 -8.60 -6.27 11.91
CA ARG A 316 -9.08 -6.64 13.23
C ARG A 316 -10.14 -7.73 13.15
N GLY A 317 -11.07 -7.66 12.19
CA GLY A 317 -12.11 -8.67 12.04
C GLY A 317 -11.72 -9.92 11.25
N LEU A 318 -10.76 -9.82 10.33
CA LEU A 318 -10.34 -10.96 9.53
C LEU A 318 -9.77 -12.07 10.42
N GLY A 319 -10.37 -13.26 10.36
CA GLY A 319 -9.96 -14.42 11.14
C GLY A 319 -10.29 -14.34 12.62
N ASN A 320 -11.22 -13.46 13.02
CA ASN A 320 -11.81 -13.40 14.35
C ASN A 320 -13.33 -13.49 14.20
N LEU A 321 -13.99 -14.35 14.97
CA LEU A 321 -15.45 -14.49 14.93
C LEU A 321 -16.13 -13.28 15.60
N PRO A 322 -17.42 -12.97 15.29
CA PRO A 322 -18.13 -11.81 15.84
C PRO A 322 -18.00 -11.57 17.36
N PRO A 323 -18.09 -12.58 18.26
CA PRO A 323 -17.93 -12.34 19.70
C PRO A 323 -16.50 -11.90 20.12
N GLU A 324 -15.51 -12.01 19.23
CA GLU A 324 -14.10 -11.74 19.51
C GLU A 324 -13.66 -10.33 19.07
N THR A 325 -14.54 -9.62 18.38
CA THR A 325 -14.33 -8.25 17.92
C THR A 325 -15.30 -7.32 18.63
N ASN A 326 -14.80 -6.31 19.34
CA ASN A 326 -15.64 -5.31 19.99
C ASN A 326 -15.35 -3.90 19.46
N PRO A 327 -16.25 -3.28 18.68
CA PRO A 327 -17.51 -3.86 18.21
C PRO A 327 -17.33 -4.88 17.06
N PRO A 328 -18.31 -5.78 16.85
CA PRO A 328 -18.29 -6.69 15.72
C PRO A 328 -18.51 -5.93 14.41
N ALA A 329 -17.50 -5.95 13.54
CA ALA A 329 -17.52 -5.21 12.28
C ALA A 329 -17.80 -6.09 11.05
N GLY A 330 -18.19 -7.37 11.22
CA GLY A 330 -18.65 -8.27 10.15
C GLY A 330 -17.61 -8.76 9.14
N TYR A 331 -16.32 -8.42 9.33
CA TYR A 331 -15.24 -8.78 8.40
C TYR A 331 -14.83 -10.27 8.44
N ASP A 332 -15.45 -11.08 9.29
CA ASP A 332 -15.46 -12.53 9.12
C ASP A 332 -16.03 -12.92 7.75
N ASN A 333 -16.99 -12.16 7.21
CA ASN A 333 -17.60 -12.39 5.89
C ASN A 333 -16.77 -11.86 4.70
N PHE A 334 -15.56 -11.35 4.96
CA PHE A 334 -14.78 -10.60 3.96
C PHE A 334 -14.41 -11.43 2.72
N ILE A 335 -13.86 -12.63 2.91
CA ILE A 335 -13.43 -13.48 1.79
C ILE A 335 -14.65 -13.98 0.97
N PRO A 336 -15.73 -14.50 1.59
CA PRO A 336 -16.95 -14.84 0.87
C PRO A 336 -17.53 -13.67 0.05
N ASN A 337 -17.61 -12.47 0.65
CA ASN A 337 -18.11 -11.29 -0.07
C ASN A 337 -17.21 -10.89 -1.24
N ILE A 338 -15.88 -11.01 -1.13
CA ILE A 338 -14.97 -10.81 -2.26
C ILE A 338 -15.33 -11.76 -3.40
N ARG A 339 -15.57 -13.04 -3.13
CA ARG A 339 -15.88 -14.02 -4.19
C ARG A 339 -17.25 -13.79 -4.81
N ARG A 340 -18.22 -13.30 -4.05
CA ARG A 340 -19.55 -12.97 -4.58
C ARG A 340 -19.52 -11.69 -5.42
N MET A 341 -18.83 -10.65 -4.95
CA MET A 341 -18.70 -9.39 -5.70
C MET A 341 -17.76 -9.53 -6.91
N PHE A 342 -16.68 -10.28 -6.74
CA PHE A 342 -15.61 -10.46 -7.72
C PHE A 342 -15.24 -11.95 -7.85
N PRO A 343 -16.10 -12.76 -8.50
CA PRO A 343 -15.86 -14.18 -8.71
C PRO A 343 -14.45 -14.46 -9.22
N THR A 344 -13.70 -15.25 -8.45
CA THR A 344 -12.30 -15.57 -8.72
C THR A 344 -11.94 -16.91 -8.09
N ASP A 345 -10.98 -17.59 -8.70
CA ASP A 345 -10.36 -18.79 -8.17
C ASP A 345 -9.02 -18.47 -7.49
N GLN A 346 -8.56 -17.21 -7.54
CA GLN A 346 -7.27 -16.81 -6.96
C GLN A 346 -7.38 -15.49 -6.19
N ILE A 347 -7.12 -15.56 -4.88
CA ILE A 347 -7.05 -14.40 -3.98
C ILE A 347 -5.64 -14.35 -3.36
N SER A 348 -5.03 -13.17 -3.36
CA SER A 348 -3.79 -12.93 -2.59
C SER A 348 -4.00 -11.77 -1.64
N MET A 349 -3.54 -11.89 -0.40
CA MET A 349 -3.74 -10.90 0.63
C MET A 349 -2.44 -10.57 1.36
N GLU A 350 -2.20 -9.28 1.58
CA GLU A 350 -1.06 -8.79 2.37
C GLU A 350 -1.56 -8.05 3.61
N LEU A 351 -1.30 -8.62 4.79
CA LEU A 351 -1.63 -8.01 6.08
C LEU A 351 -0.60 -6.91 6.45
N PRO A 352 -0.96 -5.98 7.35
CA PRO A 352 -0.03 -4.95 7.81
C PRO A 352 1.12 -5.52 8.66
N HIS A 353 2.29 -4.91 8.53
CA HIS A 353 3.50 -5.25 9.30
C HIS A 353 3.73 -4.39 10.56
N TRP A 354 2.85 -3.42 10.80
CA TRP A 354 3.04 -2.39 11.83
C TRP A 354 1.84 -2.25 12.76
N TYR A 355 0.68 -2.84 12.44
CA TYR A 355 -0.54 -2.74 13.22
C TYR A 355 -1.26 -4.09 13.28
N PHE A 356 -1.95 -4.38 14.40
CA PHE A 356 -2.62 -5.65 14.66
C PHE A 356 -1.78 -6.92 14.34
N VAL A 357 -0.46 -6.81 14.44
CA VAL A 357 0.47 -7.93 14.30
C VAL A 357 0.14 -8.95 15.40
N PRO A 358 -0.22 -10.20 15.06
CA PRO A 358 -0.57 -11.22 16.04
C PRO A 358 0.52 -11.39 17.10
N LYS A 359 0.11 -11.36 18.37
CA LYS A 359 1.02 -11.41 19.54
C LYS A 359 0.90 -12.66 20.39
N ILE A 360 -0.15 -13.47 20.19
CA ILE A 360 -0.46 -14.61 21.06
C ILE A 360 -0.71 -15.84 20.19
N ASP A 361 -1.74 -15.82 19.35
CA ASP A 361 -2.18 -17.03 18.64
C ASP A 361 -2.50 -16.73 17.17
N ILE A 362 -1.52 -17.02 16.31
CA ILE A 362 -1.71 -16.93 14.85
C ILE A 362 -2.46 -18.14 14.31
N GLU A 363 -2.34 -19.31 14.95
CA GLU A 363 -2.95 -20.56 14.52
C GLU A 363 -4.47 -20.46 14.58
N LYS A 364 -5.01 -19.90 15.66
CA LYS A 364 -6.44 -19.58 15.78
C LYS A 364 -6.92 -18.70 14.62
N LYS A 365 -6.21 -17.60 14.33
CA LYS A 365 -6.58 -16.68 13.25
C LYS A 365 -6.59 -17.38 11.88
N MET A 366 -5.60 -18.23 11.62
CA MET A 366 -5.54 -19.03 10.40
C MET A 366 -6.67 -20.08 10.35
N SER A 367 -6.94 -20.75 11.46
CA SER A 367 -8.01 -21.75 11.59
C SER A 367 -9.39 -21.14 11.32
N THR A 368 -9.68 -19.96 11.90
CA THR A 368 -10.94 -19.25 11.63
C THR A 368 -11.07 -18.84 10.17
N ILE A 369 -10.00 -18.36 9.52
CA ILE A 369 -10.01 -18.06 8.08
C ILE A 369 -10.32 -19.32 7.27
N LEU A 370 -9.68 -20.45 7.60
CA LEU A 370 -9.92 -21.74 6.95
C LEU A 370 -11.38 -22.19 7.10
N GLN A 371 -11.92 -22.07 8.31
CA GLN A 371 -13.30 -22.41 8.61
C GLN A 371 -14.27 -21.60 7.73
N VAL A 372 -14.13 -20.27 7.72
CA VAL A 372 -14.98 -19.37 6.91
C VAL A 372 -14.88 -19.69 5.42
N VAL A 373 -13.67 -19.90 4.90
CA VAL A 373 -13.46 -20.22 3.48
C VAL A 373 -14.08 -21.56 3.10
N SER A 374 -14.11 -22.51 4.04
CA SER A 374 -14.67 -23.84 3.83
C SER A 374 -16.20 -23.88 3.93
N MET A 375 -16.84 -22.91 4.60
CA MET A 375 -18.29 -22.88 4.80
C MET A 375 -19.09 -22.84 3.50
N GLU A 376 -18.63 -22.15 2.46
CA GLU A 376 -19.34 -22.12 1.17
C GLU A 376 -19.12 -23.38 0.31
N GLN A 377 -18.31 -24.35 0.75
CA GLN A 377 -17.96 -25.59 0.01
C GLN A 377 -17.48 -25.35 -1.43
N GLN A 378 -16.95 -24.16 -1.71
CA GLN A 378 -16.61 -23.76 -3.07
C GLN A 378 -15.28 -24.38 -3.53
N HIS A 379 -15.32 -25.15 -4.61
CA HIS A 379 -14.17 -25.82 -5.19
C HIS A 379 -13.17 -24.84 -5.83
N ASN A 380 -11.89 -25.24 -5.91
CA ASN A 380 -10.82 -24.64 -6.70
C ASN A 380 -10.32 -23.25 -6.27
N LEU A 381 -10.63 -22.76 -5.07
CA LEU A 381 -10.04 -21.51 -4.57
C LEU A 381 -8.56 -21.72 -4.17
N SER A 382 -7.69 -20.90 -4.73
CA SER A 382 -6.33 -20.66 -4.29
C SER A 382 -6.24 -19.38 -3.47
N LEU A 383 -5.86 -19.49 -2.20
CA LEU A 383 -5.72 -18.36 -1.29
C LEU A 383 -4.27 -18.23 -0.81
N ASP A 384 -3.61 -17.11 -1.12
CA ASP A 384 -2.26 -16.76 -0.65
C ASP A 384 -2.31 -15.61 0.34
N ILE A 385 -2.03 -15.85 1.63
CA ILE A 385 -2.05 -14.80 2.66
C ILE A 385 -0.67 -14.62 3.27
N LYS A 386 -0.19 -13.38 3.22
CA LYS A 386 1.06 -12.95 3.88
C LYS A 386 0.74 -12.32 5.24
N PHE A 387 1.15 -13.01 6.29
CA PHE A 387 1.08 -12.57 7.67
C PHE A 387 2.40 -11.95 8.12
N PHE A 388 2.31 -10.90 8.94
CA PHE A 388 3.41 -10.46 9.77
C PHE A 388 3.13 -10.89 11.20
N VAL A 389 4.08 -11.57 11.84
CA VAL A 389 3.89 -12.20 13.16
C VAL A 389 5.07 -11.93 14.08
N LYS A 390 4.82 -11.96 15.39
CA LYS A 390 5.91 -11.89 16.36
C LYS A 390 6.73 -13.19 16.29
N SER A 391 8.07 -13.10 16.27
CA SER A 391 8.92 -14.30 16.13
C SER A 391 8.67 -15.37 17.21
N GLY A 392 8.35 -14.95 18.44
CA GLY A 392 8.15 -15.85 19.57
C GLY A 392 6.79 -16.52 19.68
N ILE A 393 5.93 -16.44 18.65
CA ILE A 393 4.59 -17.08 18.68
C ILE A 393 4.41 -18.16 17.62
N VAL A 394 5.35 -18.30 16.68
CA VAL A 394 5.24 -19.33 15.64
C VAL A 394 6.00 -20.56 16.11
N LYS A 395 5.25 -21.64 16.28
CA LYS A 395 5.80 -22.96 16.53
C LYS A 395 6.12 -23.63 15.20
N LYS A 396 7.23 -24.35 15.15
CA LYS A 396 7.59 -25.23 14.04
C LYS A 396 7.72 -26.63 14.59
N LEU A 397 7.12 -27.59 13.90
CA LEU A 397 7.39 -29.00 14.16
C LEU A 397 8.83 -29.29 13.74
N ASN A 398 9.65 -29.70 14.69
CA ASN A 398 10.95 -30.27 14.41
C ASN A 398 10.72 -31.70 13.89
N GLU A 399 11.08 -31.98 12.65
CA GLU A 399 10.80 -33.27 12.00
C GLU A 399 11.59 -34.42 12.63
N GLU A 400 12.76 -34.13 13.20
CA GLU A 400 13.62 -35.13 13.85
C GLU A 400 13.13 -35.45 15.27
N THR A 401 12.84 -34.42 16.07
CA THR A 401 12.42 -34.60 17.46
C THR A 401 10.91 -34.84 17.61
N LYS A 402 10.14 -34.60 16.53
CA LYS A 402 8.67 -34.54 16.51
C LYS A 402 8.06 -33.62 17.57
N ARG A 403 8.85 -32.68 18.11
CA ARG A 403 8.40 -31.70 19.09
C ARG A 403 8.09 -30.37 18.41
N GLU A 404 7.08 -29.69 18.91
CA GLU A 404 6.83 -28.30 18.57
C GLU A 404 7.87 -27.42 19.27
N GLU A 405 8.73 -26.78 18.48
CA GLU A 405 9.74 -25.86 18.95
C GLU A 405 9.37 -24.45 18.48
N LEU A 406 9.55 -23.45 19.36
CA LEU A 406 9.45 -22.06 18.91
C LEU A 406 10.53 -21.81 17.86
N LEU A 407 10.18 -21.12 16.78
CA LEU A 407 11.15 -20.71 15.76
C LEU A 407 12.21 -19.77 16.36
N GLY A 408 13.32 -20.35 16.80
CA GLY A 408 14.51 -19.64 17.25
C GLY A 408 15.28 -19.02 16.09
N VAL A 409 15.85 -17.83 16.30
CA VAL A 409 16.82 -17.22 15.38
C VAL A 409 18.15 -17.96 15.55
N ALA A 410 18.81 -18.33 14.44
CA ALA A 410 20.09 -19.05 14.46
C ALA A 410 21.15 -18.31 15.32
N SER A 411 21.95 -19.08 16.06
CA SER A 411 22.89 -18.62 17.10
C SER A 411 24.06 -17.75 16.59
N GLY A 412 24.25 -17.58 15.29
CA GLY A 412 25.34 -16.81 14.69
C GLY A 412 25.05 -15.33 14.35
N TYR A 413 23.84 -14.82 14.63
CA TYR A 413 23.47 -13.45 14.25
C TYR A 413 23.62 -12.46 15.40
N VAL A 414 24.55 -11.50 15.26
CA VAL A 414 24.77 -10.42 16.23
C VAL A 414 23.57 -9.46 16.23
N HIS A 415 22.92 -9.33 17.39
CA HIS A 415 21.75 -8.50 17.59
C HIS A 415 22.07 -7.00 17.53
N GLN A 416 21.31 -6.24 16.73
CA GLN A 416 21.26 -4.78 16.79
C GLN A 416 19.85 -4.34 17.23
N GLU A 417 19.75 -3.74 18.43
CA GLU A 417 18.49 -3.42 19.15
C GLU A 417 17.52 -2.47 18.42
N LYS A 418 17.96 -1.78 17.35
CA LYS A 418 17.18 -0.71 16.69
C LYS A 418 16.81 -1.00 15.22
N ARG A 419 16.90 -2.25 14.76
CA ARG A 419 16.59 -2.60 13.36
C ARG A 419 15.47 -3.63 13.25
N LEU A 420 14.56 -3.40 12.30
CA LEU A 420 13.67 -4.44 11.77
C LEU A 420 14.56 -5.43 11.00
N HIS A 421 14.64 -6.67 11.48
CA HIS A 421 15.38 -7.73 10.80
C HIS A 421 14.41 -8.54 9.97
N CYS A 422 14.47 -8.40 8.65
CA CYS A 422 13.75 -9.28 7.74
C CYS A 422 14.61 -10.52 7.50
N PHE A 423 14.28 -11.63 8.15
CA PHE A 423 14.98 -12.89 7.96
C PHE A 423 14.59 -13.51 6.60
N LYS A 424 15.34 -13.19 5.55
CA LYS A 424 15.33 -13.98 4.33
C LYS A 424 16.43 -15.03 4.49
N LYS A 425 16.08 -16.29 4.74
CA LYS A 425 17.05 -17.39 4.69
C LYS A 425 17.52 -17.50 3.25
N SER A 426 18.68 -16.93 2.93
CA SER A 426 19.36 -17.09 1.65
C SER A 426 20.13 -18.42 1.68
N SER A 427 19.43 -19.48 1.29
CA SER A 427 20.01 -20.70 0.73
C SER A 427 18.97 -21.22 -0.26
N LEU A 428 19.39 -21.74 -1.41
CA LEU A 428 18.53 -22.18 -2.51
C LEU A 428 17.26 -22.91 -2.01
N SER A 429 16.13 -22.22 -2.13
CA SER A 429 14.73 -22.59 -1.86
C SER A 429 14.08 -21.53 -0.97
N MET A 430 13.11 -20.79 -1.52
CA MET A 430 12.10 -20.19 -0.67
C MET A 430 11.37 -21.34 0.02
N GLN A 431 11.76 -21.69 1.25
CA GLN A 431 10.88 -22.48 2.10
C GLN A 431 9.72 -21.57 2.51
N THR A 432 8.70 -21.52 1.67
CA THR A 432 7.33 -21.30 2.12
C THR A 432 7.10 -22.30 3.24
N LEU A 433 6.96 -21.85 4.49
CA LEU A 433 6.41 -22.70 5.55
C LEU A 433 4.96 -22.97 5.14
N ARG A 434 4.74 -24.06 4.41
CA ARG A 434 3.39 -24.56 4.12
C ARG A 434 2.86 -25.11 5.43
N PHE A 435 2.00 -24.33 6.08
CA PHE A 435 1.18 -24.85 7.17
C PHE A 435 0.07 -25.68 6.53
N GLN A 436 0.21 -27.00 6.56
CA GLN A 436 -0.89 -27.91 6.28
C GLN A 436 -1.61 -28.14 7.60
N VAL A 437 -2.78 -27.50 7.76
CA VAL A 437 -3.62 -27.74 8.93
C VAL A 437 -4.19 -29.16 8.80
N ARG A 438 -3.91 -30.02 9.80
CA ARG A 438 -4.51 -31.35 9.91
C ARG A 438 -6.03 -31.17 9.94
N ASP A 439 -6.73 -31.97 9.15
CA ASP A 439 -8.18 -31.95 8.90
C ASP A 439 -8.68 -30.97 7.81
N THR A 440 -7.90 -30.82 6.74
CA THR A 440 -8.36 -30.14 5.52
C THR A 440 -9.03 -31.12 4.55
N VAL A 441 -10.32 -30.89 4.28
CA VAL A 441 -11.08 -31.54 3.21
C VAL A 441 -10.50 -31.09 1.85
N PRO A 442 -10.27 -31.96 0.85
CA PRO A 442 -9.29 -31.75 -0.24
C PRO A 442 -9.64 -30.73 -1.34
N HIS A 443 -10.52 -29.75 -1.11
CA HIS A 443 -11.12 -28.95 -2.20
C HIS A 443 -10.52 -27.55 -2.43
N SER A 444 -9.54 -27.10 -1.63
CA SER A 444 -8.93 -25.76 -1.77
C SER A 444 -7.41 -25.75 -1.52
N ASN A 445 -6.69 -24.93 -2.30
CA ASN A 445 -5.24 -24.78 -2.20
C ASN A 445 -4.91 -23.53 -1.37
N LEU A 446 -4.59 -23.71 -0.09
CA LEU A 446 -4.20 -22.61 0.79
C LEU A 446 -2.68 -22.50 0.95
N LYS A 447 -2.16 -21.29 0.80
CA LYS A 447 -0.76 -20.95 1.05
C LYS A 447 -0.71 -19.83 2.08
N PHE A 448 -0.05 -20.12 3.19
CA PHE A 448 0.25 -19.14 4.23
C PHE A 448 1.74 -18.80 4.19
N GLY A 449 2.06 -17.50 4.16
CA GLY A 449 3.41 -16.99 4.29
C GLY A 449 3.54 -16.14 5.55
N CYS A 450 4.46 -16.49 6.46
CA CYS A 450 4.73 -15.71 7.67
C CYS A 450 6.04 -14.91 7.53
N ILE A 451 5.99 -13.62 7.86
CA ILE A 451 7.15 -12.71 7.96
C ILE A 451 7.27 -12.26 9.42
N TYR A 452 8.48 -12.28 9.98
CA TYR A 452 8.68 -12.14 11.43
C TYR A 452 9.09 -10.72 11.85
N GLN A 453 8.59 -10.26 13.00
CA GLN A 453 8.96 -9.01 13.67
C GLN A 453 9.33 -9.29 15.14
N ARG A 454 10.48 -8.83 15.65
CA ARG A 454 10.91 -9.02 17.07
C ARG A 454 10.89 -7.69 17.84
N ARG A 455 10.45 -7.72 19.11
CA ARG A 455 10.40 -6.55 20.03
C ARG A 455 11.60 -6.56 20.98
N GLY A 456 12.26 -5.41 21.16
CA GLY A 456 13.17 -5.13 22.27
C GLY A 456 12.40 -4.92 23.58
N SER A 457 12.97 -5.36 24.70
CA SER A 457 12.42 -5.20 26.04
C SER A 457 12.61 -3.77 26.56
N GLY A 458 11.51 -3.10 26.91
CA GLY A 458 11.56 -1.85 27.65
C GLY A 458 10.21 -1.13 27.68
N LYS A 459 9.59 -1.06 28.86
CA LYS A 459 8.62 0.00 29.18
C LYS A 459 9.42 1.31 29.20
N ARG A 460 9.27 2.16 28.19
CA ARG A 460 9.63 3.58 28.23
C ARG A 460 8.76 4.35 27.24
N ASP A 461 8.36 5.54 27.66
CA ASP A 461 7.51 6.51 26.96
C ASP A 461 7.76 6.60 25.46
N TRP A 462 6.68 6.53 24.67
CA TRP A 462 6.72 6.55 23.20
C TRP A 462 6.98 7.93 22.58
N LYS A 463 7.33 8.94 23.38
CA LYS A 463 7.36 10.35 22.94
C LYS A 463 8.49 10.74 21.97
N THR A 464 9.42 9.86 21.56
CA THR A 464 10.58 10.28 20.76
C THR A 464 11.03 9.38 19.59
N THR A 465 10.30 8.35 19.20
CA THR A 465 10.79 7.42 18.16
C THR A 465 10.00 7.49 16.84
N VAL A 466 10.06 8.64 16.15
CA VAL A 466 9.68 8.77 14.72
C VAL A 466 10.91 9.07 13.85
N THR A 467 12.10 8.73 14.33
CA THR A 467 13.34 8.78 13.53
C THR A 467 13.90 7.37 13.38
N GLY A 468 13.63 6.74 12.24
CA GLY A 468 14.26 5.48 11.86
C GLY A 468 13.32 4.45 11.24
N TYR A 469 12.89 4.68 10.00
CA TYR A 469 12.56 3.57 9.11
C TYR A 469 13.84 3.20 8.34
N PRO A 470 14.39 1.98 8.48
CA PRO A 470 15.42 1.51 7.57
C PRO A 470 14.76 1.02 6.27
N ASN A 471 15.23 1.56 5.15
CA ASN A 471 14.99 1.02 3.81
C ASN A 471 15.55 -0.41 3.74
N PHE A 472 14.73 -1.39 3.38
CA PHE A 472 15.21 -2.71 2.99
C PHE A 472 14.50 -3.16 1.73
N PHE A 473 15.11 -2.87 0.58
CA PHE A 473 15.12 -3.71 -0.62
C PHE A 473 16.33 -3.27 -1.45
N VAL A 474 17.09 -4.24 -1.96
CA VAL A 474 18.31 -4.13 -2.81
C VAL A 474 19.65 -4.07 -2.06
N ASN A 475 20.19 -5.23 -1.64
CA ASN A 475 21.23 -5.99 -2.37
C ASN A 475 21.99 -6.95 -1.42
N THR A 476 21.95 -8.24 -1.77
CA THR A 476 22.80 -9.30 -1.22
C THR A 476 23.85 -9.58 -2.28
N PHE A 477 25.03 -9.00 -2.14
CA PHE A 477 26.24 -9.41 -2.87
C PHE A 477 27.43 -8.80 -2.12
N LEU A 478 27.96 -9.54 -1.15
CA LEU A 478 29.31 -9.44 -0.57
C LEU A 478 29.41 -10.43 0.59
N HIS A 479 29.49 -11.73 0.29
CA HIS A 479 29.96 -12.72 1.25
C HIS A 479 30.70 -13.90 0.62
N GLU A 480 31.32 -13.69 -0.55
CA GLU A 480 31.98 -14.79 -1.29
C GLU A 480 33.34 -14.37 -1.90
N LEU A 481 34.14 -13.57 -1.18
CA LEU A 481 35.50 -13.22 -1.64
C LEU A 481 36.54 -13.09 -0.52
N PHE A 482 36.41 -13.89 0.54
CA PHE A 482 37.53 -14.21 1.44
C PHE A 482 37.43 -15.69 1.84
N ASN A 483 37.86 -16.55 0.91
CA ASN A 483 38.40 -17.88 1.14
C ASN A 483 39.04 -18.32 -0.18
N LEU A 484 40.23 -17.78 -0.47
CA LEU A 484 41.19 -18.48 -1.30
C LEU A 484 42.42 -18.74 -0.42
N ASN A 485 42.51 -20.01 -0.10
CA ASN A 485 43.53 -20.77 0.58
C ASN A 485 44.94 -20.16 0.55
N TYR A 486 45.55 -20.17 1.73
CA TYR A 486 46.96 -20.55 1.89
C TYR A 486 47.15 -21.97 1.34
N GLU A 487 47.95 -22.10 0.29
CA GLU A 487 49.21 -22.86 0.35
C GLU A 487 50.34 -21.92 -0.07
#